data_AF-A0AAQ1CEJ1-F1
#
_entry.id   AF-A0AAQ1CEJ1-F1
#
_cell.length_a   1.000
_cell.length_b   1.000
_cell.length_c   1.000
_cell.angle_alpha   90.00
_cell.angle_beta   90.00
_cell.angle_gamma   90.00
#
_symmetry.space_group_name_H-M   'P 1'
#
loop_
_entity.id
_entity.type
_entity.pdbx_description
1 polymer ?
#
loop_
_entity_poly.entity_id
_entity_poly.type
_entity_poly.pdbx_seq_one_letter_code
_entity_poly.pdbx_strand_id
1 'polypeptide(L)'
;MTTIKDQDLSKNQRLVDNIVLHAIDQVNFTVRNLGKRPSFAMLMECENCLIDFMPVIKLIVDDYPEYAHVYDKMASVLEAVQVHDDLSLIEFA
;
A
#
# COMPACT_ATOMS: atom_id res chain seq x y z
N MET A 1 2.70 -9.42 -36.84
CA MET A 1 2.58 -9.27 -35.38
C MET A 1 3.39 -10.38 -34.75
N THR A 2 4.56 -10.05 -34.21
CA THR A 2 5.38 -10.99 -33.46
C THR A 2 4.63 -11.36 -32.19
N THR A 3 4.29 -12.64 -32.05
CA THR A 3 3.73 -13.22 -30.84
C THR A 3 4.73 -13.05 -29.70
N ILE A 4 4.39 -12.20 -28.72
CA ILE A 4 5.09 -12.05 -27.43
C ILE A 4 4.76 -13.27 -26.56
N LYS A 5 5.03 -14.48 -27.06
CA LYS A 5 4.69 -15.74 -26.36
C LYS A 5 5.82 -16.27 -25.48
N ASP A 6 7.02 -15.68 -25.56
CA ASP A 6 8.22 -16.19 -24.88
C ASP A 6 8.89 -15.15 -23.95
N GLN A 7 8.18 -14.08 -23.53
CA GLN A 7 8.71 -13.26 -22.44
C GLN A 7 8.60 -14.05 -21.14
N ASP A 8 9.74 -14.22 -20.46
CA ASP A 8 9.80 -14.74 -19.10
C ASP A 8 9.09 -13.76 -18.14
N LEU A 9 7.77 -13.95 -17.99
CA LEU A 9 6.89 -13.12 -17.16
C LEU A 9 7.23 -13.23 -15.67
N SER A 10 8.07 -14.20 -15.24
CA SER A 10 8.46 -14.36 -13.85
C SER A 10 9.18 -13.14 -13.28
N LYS A 11 9.94 -12.42 -14.12
CA LYS A 11 10.60 -11.16 -13.73
C LYS A 11 9.61 -10.03 -13.49
N ASN A 12 8.56 -9.96 -14.31
CA ASN A 12 7.51 -8.96 -14.16
C ASN A 12 6.67 -9.24 -12.92
N GLN A 13 6.33 -10.51 -12.66
CA GLN A 13 5.65 -10.91 -11.44
C GLN A 13 6.47 -10.53 -10.20
N ARG A 14 7.76 -10.90 -10.17
CA ARG A 14 8.66 -10.52 -9.06
C ARG A 14 8.77 -9.01 -8.86
N LEU A 15 8.74 -8.23 -9.94
CA LEU A 15 8.76 -6.78 -9.85
C LEU A 15 7.47 -6.26 -9.21
N VAL A 16 6.31 -6.78 -9.62
CA VAL A 16 5.01 -6.44 -9.01
C VAL A 16 5.02 -6.78 -7.53
N ASP A 17 5.45 -7.98 -7.16
CA ASP A 17 5.53 -8.43 -5.76
C ASP A 17 6.41 -7.47 -4.93
N ASN A 18 7.57 -7.08 -5.45
CA ASN A 18 8.47 -6.14 -4.78
C ASN A 18 7.88 -4.73 -4.63
N ILE A 19 7.11 -4.25 -5.61
CA ILE A 19 6.44 -2.95 -5.52
C ILE A 19 5.36 -2.99 -4.44
N VAL A 20 4.55 -4.04 -4.40
CA VAL A 20 3.52 -4.21 -3.37
C VAL A 20 4.15 -4.29 -1.98
N LEU A 21 5.19 -5.11 -1.81
CA LEU A 21 5.92 -5.21 -0.54
C LEU A 21 6.49 -3.86 -0.10
N HIS A 22 7.09 -3.12 -1.02
CA HIS A 22 7.62 -1.79 -0.71
C HIS A 22 6.52 -0.83 -0.23
N ALA A 23 5.36 -0.81 -0.90
CA ALA A 23 4.24 0.04 -0.49
C ALA A 23 3.73 -0.35 0.91
N ILE A 24 3.62 -1.66 1.21
CA ILE A 24 3.24 -2.16 2.53
C ILE A 24 4.25 -1.71 3.59
N ASP A 25 5.55 -1.86 3.34
CA ASP A 25 6.60 -1.46 4.28
C ASP A 25 6.56 0.05 4.59
N GLN A 26 6.35 0.90 3.58
CA GLN A 26 6.25 2.35 3.76
C GLN A 26 5.02 2.73 4.59
N VAL A 27 3.85 2.16 4.27
CA VAL A 27 2.61 2.42 5.02
C VAL A 27 2.75 1.91 6.47
N ASN A 28 3.26 0.70 6.67
CA ASN A 28 3.50 0.17 8.02
C ASN A 28 4.46 1.04 8.82
N PHE A 29 5.53 1.55 8.20
CA PHE A 29 6.49 2.44 8.86
C PHE A 29 5.83 3.73 9.35
N THR A 30 5.04 4.39 8.50
CA THR A 30 4.37 5.66 8.84
C THR A 30 3.29 5.46 9.90
N VAL A 31 2.46 4.42 9.78
CA VAL A 31 1.45 4.04 10.80
C VAL A 31 2.11 3.77 12.16
N ARG A 32 3.19 2.98 12.19
CA ARG A 32 3.93 2.70 13.45
C ARG A 32 4.51 3.96 14.07
N ASN A 33 5.04 4.88 13.27
CA ASN A 33 5.60 6.13 13.78
C ASN A 33 4.51 7.04 14.33
N LEU A 34 3.36 7.10 13.65
CA LEU A 34 2.19 7.84 14.11
C LEU A 34 1.68 7.29 15.46
N GLY A 35 1.58 5.97 15.61
CA GLY A 35 1.22 5.36 16.90
C GLY A 35 2.23 5.61 18.02
N LYS A 36 3.54 5.66 17.72
CA LYS A 36 4.60 5.93 18.72
C LYS A 36 4.72 7.40 19.10
N ARG A 37 4.46 8.31 18.16
CA ARG A 37 4.67 9.75 18.30
C ARG A 37 3.51 10.51 17.64
N PRO A 38 2.30 10.45 18.22
CA PRO A 38 1.14 11.08 17.63
C PRO A 38 1.33 12.60 17.55
N SER A 39 1.28 13.12 16.33
CA SER A 39 1.32 14.55 16.04
C SER A 39 0.63 14.82 14.71
N PHE A 40 0.20 16.07 14.51
CA PHE A 40 -0.42 16.48 13.25
C PHE A 40 0.51 16.27 12.04
N ALA A 41 1.82 16.49 12.21
CA ALA A 41 2.80 16.24 11.16
C ALA A 41 2.86 14.74 10.79
N MET A 42 2.83 13.85 11.77
CA MET A 42 2.83 12.40 11.52
C MET A 42 1.51 11.92 10.90
N LEU A 43 0.37 12.52 11.26
CA LEU A 43 -0.92 12.26 10.63
C LEU A 43 -0.88 12.61 9.14
N MET A 44 -0.43 13.81 8.81
CA MET A 44 -0.23 14.27 7.43
C MET A 44 0.74 13.38 6.65
N GLU A 45 1.84 12.95 7.26
CA GLU A 45 2.81 12.05 6.62
C GLU A 45 2.20 10.68 6.31
N CYS A 46 1.44 10.11 7.25
CA CYS A 46 0.74 8.84 7.06
C CYS A 46 -0.33 8.95 5.97
N GLU A 47 -1.14 10.02 5.97
CA GLU A 47 -2.16 10.28 4.96
C GLU A 47 -1.54 10.44 3.57
N ASN A 48 -0.48 11.24 3.42
CA ASN A 48 0.22 11.42 2.16
C ASN A 48 0.79 10.09 1.64
N CYS A 49 1.41 9.29 2.52
CA CYS A 49 1.95 7.98 2.15
C CYS A 49 0.87 7.06 1.58
N LEU A 50 -0.32 7.02 2.20
CA LEU A 50 -1.46 6.24 1.70
C LEU A 50 -1.97 6.77 0.37
N ILE A 51 -2.17 8.09 0.24
CA ILE A 51 -2.66 8.73 -0.98
C ILE A 51 -1.70 8.52 -2.15
N ASP A 52 -0.38 8.49 -1.91
CA ASP A 52 0.63 8.26 -2.93
C ASP A 52 0.65 6.80 -3.42
N PHE A 53 0.51 5.82 -2.51
CA PHE A 53 0.62 4.40 -2.87
C PHE A 53 -0.70 3.77 -3.32
N MET A 54 -1.86 4.22 -2.83
CA MET A 54 -3.16 3.64 -3.19
C MET A 54 -3.43 3.61 -4.71
N PRO A 55 -3.13 4.66 -5.50
CA PRO A 55 -3.27 4.62 -6.95
C PRO A 55 -2.36 3.57 -7.61
N VAL A 56 -1.14 3.40 -7.12
CA VAL A 56 -0.19 2.40 -7.62
C VAL A 56 -0.72 0.99 -7.34
N ILE A 57 -1.19 0.73 -6.12
CA ILE A 57 -1.78 -0.56 -5.76
C ILE A 57 -3.07 -0.80 -6.55
N LYS A 58 -3.90 0.23 -6.80
CA LYS A 58 -5.11 0.08 -7.63
C LYS A 58 -4.78 -0.38 -9.05
N LEU A 59 -3.76 0.22 -9.67
CA LEU A 59 -3.28 -0.18 -10.99
C LEU A 59 -2.80 -1.63 -11.01
N ILE A 60 -2.10 -2.06 -9.95
CA ILE A 60 -1.68 -3.46 -9.81
C ILE A 60 -2.89 -4.38 -9.68
N VAL A 61 -3.88 -4.03 -8.85
CA VAL A 61 -5.09 -4.86 -8.62
C VAL A 61 -5.90 -5.08 -9.90
N ASP A 62 -5.88 -4.13 -10.83
CA ASP A 62 -6.59 -4.27 -12.11
C ASP A 62 -6.03 -5.43 -12.95
N ASP A 63 -4.73 -5.73 -12.85
CA ASP A 63 -4.06 -6.83 -13.56
C ASP A 63 -3.77 -8.06 -12.65
N TYR A 64 -3.68 -7.86 -11.33
CA TYR A 64 -3.27 -8.82 -10.30
C TYR A 64 -4.26 -8.81 -9.12
N PRO A 65 -5.45 -9.42 -9.27
CA PRO A 65 -6.54 -9.34 -8.30
C PRO A 65 -6.21 -9.95 -6.93
N GLU A 66 -5.18 -10.79 -6.83
CA GLU A 66 -4.66 -11.30 -5.57
C GLU A 66 -4.26 -10.20 -4.58
N TYR A 67 -3.91 -9.01 -5.08
CA TYR A 67 -3.53 -7.85 -4.26
C TYR A 67 -4.70 -6.97 -3.80
N ALA A 68 -5.95 -7.33 -4.12
CA ALA A 68 -7.12 -6.53 -3.73
C ALA A 68 -7.18 -6.27 -2.21
N HIS A 69 -6.80 -7.27 -1.41
CA HIS A 69 -6.74 -7.15 0.05
C HIS A 69 -5.78 -6.05 0.54
N VAL A 70 -4.71 -5.76 -0.19
CA VAL A 70 -3.76 -4.69 0.15
C VAL A 70 -4.41 -3.33 -0.07
N TYR A 71 -5.09 -3.15 -1.20
CA TYR A 71 -5.82 -1.92 -1.51
C TYR A 71 -6.91 -1.64 -0.47
N ASP A 72 -7.74 -2.63 -0.16
CA ASP A 72 -8.84 -2.51 0.79
C ASP A 72 -8.32 -2.15 2.19
N LYS A 73 -7.19 -2.75 2.58
CA LYS A 73 -6.54 -2.43 3.85
C LYS A 73 -5.99 -1.00 3.85
N MET A 74 -5.33 -0.54 2.77
CA MET A 74 -4.87 0.86 2.65
C MET A 74 -6.03 1.84 2.73
N ALA A 75 -7.15 1.56 2.07
CA ALA A 75 -8.36 2.39 2.16
C ALA A 75 -8.88 2.47 3.60
N SER A 76 -8.91 1.34 4.31
CA SER A 76 -9.34 1.28 5.71
C SER A 76 -8.41 2.08 6.64
N VAL A 77 -7.10 2.03 6.40
CA VAL A 77 -6.12 2.82 7.16
C VAL A 77 -6.32 4.31 6.90
N LEU A 78 -6.53 4.70 5.65
CA LEU A 78 -6.73 6.09 5.27
C LEU A 78 -7.97 6.66 5.94
N GLU A 79 -9.07 5.92 5.94
CA GLU A 79 -10.30 6.31 6.66
C GLU A 79 -10.02 6.56 8.15
N ALA A 80 -9.35 5.63 8.82
CA ALA A 80 -8.99 5.76 10.24
C ALA A 80 -8.07 6.97 10.51
N VAL A 81 -7.08 7.23 9.65
CA VAL A 81 -6.20 8.40 9.75
C VAL A 81 -6.99 9.70 9.60
N GLN A 82 -7.93 9.76 8.65
CA GLN A 82 -8.74 10.95 8.35
C GLN A 82 -9.76 11.28 9.44
N VAL A 83 -10.29 10.27 10.13
CA VAL A 83 -11.19 10.48 11.29
C VAL A 83 -10.44 10.59 12.63
N HIS A 84 -9.10 10.51 12.60
CA HIS A 84 -8.23 10.49 13.78
C HIS A 84 -8.57 9.39 14.79
N ASP A 85 -8.99 8.22 14.29
CA ASP A 85 -9.31 7.05 15.11
C ASP A 85 -8.04 6.36 15.64
N ASP A 86 -8.20 5.49 16.63
CA ASP A 86 -7.09 4.76 17.24
C ASP A 86 -6.47 3.75 16.26
N LEU A 87 -5.27 4.06 15.78
CA LEU A 87 -4.51 3.28 14.79
C LEU A 87 -3.83 2.03 15.38
N SER A 88 -3.96 1.76 16.67
CA SER A 88 -3.33 0.61 17.35
C SER A 88 -3.76 -0.76 16.81
N LEU A 89 -4.77 -0.81 15.94
CA LEU A 89 -5.34 -2.03 15.35
C LEU A 89 -5.05 -2.22 13.84
N ILE A 90 -4.29 -1.33 13.20
CA ILE A 90 -4.18 -1.26 11.73
C ILE A 90 -2.76 -1.52 11.21
N GLU A 91 -2.10 -2.57 11.69
CA GLU A 91 -0.92 -3.09 10.99
C GLU A 91 -1.33 -3.96 9.78
N PHE A 92 -0.57 -3.88 8.69
CA PHE A 92 -0.65 -4.86 7.60
C PHE A 92 0.13 -6.11 8.03
N ALA A 93 -0.54 -7.26 8.04
CA ALA A 93 0.05 -8.57 8.34
C ALA A 93 0.67 -9.20 7.09
#